data_AF-A0A2V8DYK5-F1
#
_entry.id   AF-A0A2V8DYK5-F1
#
_cell.length_a   1.000
_cell.length_b   1.000
_cell.length_c   1.000
_cell.angle_alpha   90.00
_cell.angle_beta   90.00
_cell.angle_gamma   90.00
#
_symmetry.space_group_name_H-M   'P 1'
#
loop_
_entity.id
_entity.type
_entity.pdbx_description
1 polymer ?
#
loop_
_entity_poly.entity_id
_entity_poly.type
_entity_poly.pdbx_seq_one_letter_code
_entity_poly.pdbx_strand_id
1 'polypeptide(L)' 'MRANDLDVHELLHFAEGSGIITFAGERVLLLDAVALGLLRKELIDTLGLTAPRPS' A
#
# COMPACT_ATOMS: atom_id res chain seq x y z
N MET A 1 -9.65 -21.95 9.41
CA MET A 1 -10.45 -20.70 9.43
C MET A 1 -11.26 -20.66 8.15
N ARG A 2 -12.60 -20.54 8.23
CA ARG A 2 -13.47 -20.54 7.05
C ARG A 2 -13.55 -19.12 6.50
N ALA A 3 -13.37 -18.97 5.19
CA ALA A 3 -13.34 -17.68 4.50
C ALA A 3 -14.62 -16.82 4.63
N ASN A 4 -15.73 -17.38 5.14
CA ASN A 4 -17.01 -16.69 5.32
C ASN A 4 -17.12 -15.82 6.59
N ASP A 5 -16.16 -15.90 7.51
CA ASP A 5 -16.13 -15.03 8.71
C ASP A 5 -15.13 -13.86 8.57
N LEU A 6 -14.54 -13.67 7.38
CA LEU A 6 -13.61 -12.57 7.16
C LEU A 6 -14.39 -11.29 6.82
N ASP A 7 -14.76 -10.53 7.84
CA ASP A 7 -15.31 -9.20 7.62
C ASP A 7 -14.17 -8.27 7.16
N VAL A 8 -14.19 -7.90 5.87
CA VAL A 8 -13.21 -6.98 5.27
C VAL A 8 -13.26 -5.61 5.95
N HIS A 9 -14.38 -5.24 6.57
CA HIS A 9 -14.51 -4.01 7.34
C HIS A 9 -13.72 -4.03 8.66
N GLU A 10 -13.44 -5.21 9.23
CA GLU A 10 -12.58 -5.34 10.42
C GLU A 10 -11.08 -5.28 10.06
N LEU A 11 -10.74 -5.40 8.78
CA LEU A 11 -9.34 -5.39 8.33
C LEU A 11 -8.79 -3.97 8.25
N LEU A 12 -9.57 -2.98 7.81
CA LEU A 12 -9.10 -1.60 7.63
C LEU A 12 -9.51 -0.72 8.80
N HIS A 13 -8.53 -0.23 9.56
CA HIS A 13 -8.76 0.65 10.70
C HIS A 13 -8.06 2.00 10.52
N PHE A 14 -8.77 3.07 10.86
CA PHE A 14 -8.25 4.44 10.90
C PHE A 14 -8.18 4.88 12.36
N ALA A 15 -6.97 5.03 12.89
CA ALA A 15 -6.77 5.49 14.26
C ALA A 15 -6.89 7.02 14.30
N GLU A 16 -8.07 7.49 14.72
CA GLU A 16 -8.41 8.91 14.83
C GLU A 16 -7.38 9.71 15.63
N GLY A 17 -7.06 10.93 15.17
CA GLY A 17 -6.10 11.82 15.83
C GLY A 17 -4.62 11.43 15.68
N SER A 18 -4.30 10.19 15.29
CA SER A 18 -2.92 9.73 15.11
C SER A 18 -2.43 9.74 13.65
N GLY A 19 -3.36 9.82 12.69
CA GLY A 19 -3.04 9.70 11.26
C GLY A 19 -2.52 8.32 10.85
N ILE A 20 -2.74 7.31 11.68
CA ILE A 20 -2.33 5.93 11.41
C ILE A 20 -3.49 5.19 10.75
N ILE A 21 -3.15 4.48 9.67
CA ILE A 21 -4.05 3.53 9.00
C ILE A 21 -3.43 2.16 9.17
N THR A 22 -4.22 1.17 9.57
CA THR A 22 -3.81 -0.23 9.60
C THR A 22 -4.72 -1.08 8.73
N PHE A 23 -4.14 -2.07 8.06
CA PHE A 23 -4.84 -3.08 7.29
C PHE A 23 -4.42 -4.47 7.78
N ALA A 24 -5.36 -5.30 8.22
CA ALA A 24 -5.10 -6.59 8.85
C ALA A 24 -4.11 -6.51 10.03
N GLY A 25 -4.16 -5.41 10.79
CA GLY A 25 -3.25 -5.14 11.91
C GLY A 25 -1.90 -4.53 11.51
N GLU A 26 -1.56 -4.51 10.22
CA GLU A 26 -0.30 -3.96 9.71
C GLU A 26 -0.45 -2.49 9.31
N ARG A 27 0.56 -1.67 9.60
CA ARG A 27 0.52 -0.24 9.24
C ARG A 27 0.60 -0.07 7.72
N VAL A 28 -0.31 0.72 7.17
CA VAL A 28 -0.38 1.01 5.74
C VAL A 28 -0.44 2.52 5.46
N LEU A 29 -0.25 2.88 4.19
CA LEU A 29 -0.35 4.25 3.70
C LEU A 29 -1.31 4.30 2.51
N LEU A 30 -2.17 5.33 2.47
CA LEU A 30 -2.92 5.69 1.27
C LEU A 30 -1.98 6.46 0.34
N LEU A 31 -1.79 5.93 -0.86
CA LEU A 31 -0.91 6.49 -1.88
C LEU A 31 -1.73 6.82 -3.14
N ASP A 32 -1.39 7.93 -3.78
CA ASP A 32 -2.00 8.33 -5.05
C ASP A 32 -1.48 7.45 -6.19
N ALA A 33 -2.41 6.81 -6.92
CA ALA A 33 -2.07 5.88 -7.98
C ALA A 33 -1.41 6.55 -9.19
N VAL A 34 -1.76 7.81 -9.50
CA VAL A 34 -1.14 8.58 -10.59
C VAL A 34 0.31 8.91 -10.23
N ALA A 35 0.54 9.36 -9.00
CA ALA A 35 1.88 9.63 -8.48
C ALA A 35 2.78 8.38 -8.53
N LEU A 36 2.24 7.21 -8.17
CA LEU A 36 2.97 5.94 -8.27
C LEU A 36 3.29 5.55 -9.72
N GLY A 37 2.38 5.82 -10.65
CA GLY A 37 2.61 5.61 -12.09
C GLY A 37 3.74 6.50 -12.64
N LEU A 38 3.76 7.77 -12.25
CA LEU A 38 4.81 8.73 -12.60
C LEU A 38 6.15 8.33 -11.99
N LEU A 39 6.17 7.98 -10.70
CA LEU A 39 7.38 7.49 -10.02
C LEU A 39 7.96 6.26 -10.74
N ARG A 40 7.11 5.30 -11.11
CA ARG A 40 7.53 4.12 -11.87
C ARG A 40 8.15 4.51 -13.21
N LYS A 41 7.53 5.44 -13.94
CA LYS A 41 8.06 5.91 -15.23
C LYS A 41 9.45 6.51 -15.05
N GLU A 42 9.61 7.44 -14.11
CA GLU A 42 10.90 8.09 -13.85
C GLU A 42 11.97 7.08 -13.40
N LEU A 43 11.63 6.11 -12.56
CA LEU A 43 12.56 5.05 -12.16
C LEU A 43 13.01 4.19 -13.35
N ILE A 44 12.09 3.86 -14.27
CA ILE A 44 12.45 3.11 -15.48
C ILE A 44 13.32 3.95 -16.41
N ASP A 45 12.96 5.22 -16.60
CA ASP A 45 13.67 6.12 -17.52
C ASP A 45 15.09 6.45 -17.00
N THR A 46 15.28 6.49 -15.68
CA THR A 46 16.58 6.82 -15.05
C THR A 46 17.45 5.61 -14.72
N LEU A 47 16.87 4.49 -14.28
CA LEU A 47 17.61 3.31 -13.80
C LEU A 47 17.51 2.09 -14.74
N GLY A 48 16.64 2.15 -15.75
CA GLY A 48 16.33 1.01 -16.61
C GLY A 48 15.37 0.00 -15.96
N LEU A 49 14.94 -0.99 -16.75
CA LEU A 49 13.96 -2.01 -16.33
C LEU A 49 14.48 -3.00 -15.26
N THR A 50 15.79 -3.02 -15.03
CA THR A 50 16.50 -3.93 -14.11
C THR A 50 16.80 -3.31 -12.75
N ALA A 51 16.20 -2.17 -12.42
CA ALA A 51 16.27 -1.64 -11.06
C ALA A 51 15.81 -2.73 -10.05
N PRO A 52 16.54 -2.95 -8.95
CA PRO A 52 16.15 -3.93 -7.94
C PRO A 52 14.72 -3.64 -7.47
N ARG A 53 13.82 -4.63 -7.55
CA ARG A 53 12.51 -4.50 -6.90
C ARG A 53 12.75 -4.42 -5.39
N PRO A 54 12.05 -3.52 -4.67
CA PRO A 54 12.11 -3.53 -3.22
C PRO A 54 11.67 -4.92 -2.73
N SER A 55 12.57 -5.56 -1.98
CA SER A 55 12.38 -6.83 -1.29
C SER A 55 11.49 -6.68 -0.07
#